data_AF-A0A223AV22-F1
#
_entry.id   AF-A0A223AV22-F1
#
_cell.length_a   1.000
_cell.length_b   1.000
_cell.length_c   1.000
_cell.angle_alpha   90.00
_cell.angle_beta   90.00
_cell.angle_gamma   90.00
#
_symmetry.space_group_name_H-M   'P 1'
#
loop_
_entity.id
_entity.type
_entity.pdbx_description
1 polymer ?
#
loop_
_entity_poly.entity_id
_entity_poly.type
_entity_poly.pdbx_seq_one_letter_code
_entity_poly.pdbx_strand_id
1 'polypeptide(L)'
;MSGPILDRIDLVIQIKRLSEEELVNDKKEENSADIRKRVIKAREIQTKRYGEAKTNSKMSQEELKKYCIIKEEDKRFLISALENLQISARVYDKILKIARTIADLAGEKEINRKHLLEAISFKKKM
;
A
#
# COMPACT_ATOMS: atom_id res chain seq x y z
N MET A 1 9.78 12.44 -16.26
CA MET A 1 10.54 11.41 -15.51
C MET A 1 10.50 10.10 -16.29
N SER A 2 11.64 9.43 -16.45
CA SER A 2 11.74 8.18 -17.22
C SER A 2 11.09 6.99 -16.47
N GLY A 3 10.54 6.04 -17.22
CA GLY A 3 9.95 4.79 -16.69
C GLY A 3 10.86 4.03 -15.70
N PRO A 4 12.15 3.79 -16.02
CA PRO A 4 13.06 3.04 -15.15
C PRO A 4 13.28 3.63 -13.75
N ILE A 5 13.15 4.95 -13.59
CA ILE A 5 13.25 5.61 -12.27
C ILE A 5 11.99 5.36 -11.46
N LEU A 6 10.81 5.42 -12.10
CA LEU A 6 9.51 5.29 -11.44
C LEU A 6 9.29 3.88 -10.91
N ASP A 7 9.80 2.86 -11.62
CA ASP A 7 9.78 1.47 -11.16
C ASP A 7 10.49 1.30 -9.81
N ARG A 8 11.44 2.19 -9.47
CA ARG A 8 12.19 2.15 -8.20
C ARG A 8 11.48 2.87 -7.05
N ILE A 9 10.49 3.71 -7.32
CA ILE A 9 9.74 4.45 -6.29
C ILE A 9 8.57 3.60 -5.82
N ASP A 10 8.43 3.39 -4.51
CA ASP A 10 7.40 2.51 -3.93
C ASP A 10 6.02 3.18 -3.84
N LEU A 11 5.94 4.48 -3.57
CA LEU A 11 4.68 5.22 -3.51
C LEU A 11 4.82 6.55 -4.25
N VAL A 12 3.86 6.88 -5.11
CA VAL A 12 3.72 8.19 -5.76
C VAL A 12 2.34 8.71 -5.42
N ILE A 13 2.28 9.81 -4.68
CA ILE A 13 1.03 10.43 -4.25
C ILE A 13 1.04 11.88 -4.74
N GLN A 14 -0.01 12.26 -5.48
CA GLN A 14 -0.22 13.65 -5.87
C GLN A 14 -1.10 14.32 -4.81
N ILE A 15 -0.55 15.33 -4.15
CA ILE A 15 -1.29 16.13 -3.18
C ILE A 15 -1.86 17.34 -3.93
N LYS A 16 -3.19 17.50 -3.91
CA LYS A 16 -3.82 18.72 -4.40
C LYS A 16 -3.46 19.88 -3.46
N ARG A 17 -3.25 21.07 -4.03
CA ARG A 17 -3.17 22.27 -3.19
C ARG A 17 -4.52 22.44 -2.49
N LEU A 18 -4.47 22.79 -1.21
CA LEU A 18 -5.65 23.17 -0.47
C LEU A 18 -6.28 24.40 -1.13
N SER A 19 -7.60 24.40 -1.25
CA SER A 19 -8.37 25.59 -1.59
C SER A 19 -8.31 26.61 -0.44
N GLU A 20 -8.62 27.88 -0.73
CA GLU A 20 -8.74 28.92 0.31
C GLU A 20 -9.79 28.52 1.37
N GLU A 21 -10.88 27.90 0.94
CA GLU A 21 -11.93 27.39 1.82
C GLU A 21 -11.42 26.29 2.75
N GLU A 22 -10.65 25.32 2.25
CA GLU A 22 -10.04 24.26 3.07
C GLU A 22 -8.96 24.78 4.02
N LEU A 23 -8.23 25.83 3.64
CA LEU A 23 -7.23 26.48 4.49
C LEU A 23 -7.86 27.20 5.70
N VAL A 24 -9.07 27.72 5.55
CA VAL A 24 -9.80 28.46 6.60
C VAL A 24 -10.83 27.56 7.30
N ASN A 25 -11.02 26.33 6.83
CA ASN A 25 -11.99 25.39 7.39
C ASN A 25 -11.51 24.81 8.72
N ASP A 26 -12.27 25.07 9.78
CA ASP A 26 -11.99 24.56 11.13
C ASP A 26 -12.67 23.20 11.40
N LYS A 27 -13.00 22.45 10.33
CA LYS A 27 -13.56 21.11 10.46
C LYS A 27 -12.58 20.21 11.21
N LYS A 28 -13.11 19.52 12.22
CA LYS A 28 -12.35 18.59 13.04
C LYS A 28 -11.90 17.39 12.21
N GLU A 29 -10.64 17.38 11.80
CA GLU A 29 -10.02 16.23 11.12
C GLU A 29 -9.55 15.16 12.12
N GLU A 30 -9.19 13.99 11.60
CA GLU A 30 -8.54 12.94 12.39
C GLU A 30 -7.21 13.48 12.93
N ASN A 31 -7.03 13.47 14.25
CA ASN A 31 -5.80 13.98 14.84
C ASN A 31 -4.64 12.98 14.68
N SER A 32 -3.41 13.47 14.79
CA SER A 32 -2.21 12.63 14.66
C SER A 32 -2.10 11.54 15.74
N ALA A 33 -2.73 11.73 16.92
CA ALA A 33 -2.71 10.72 17.97
C ALA A 33 -3.54 9.48 17.58
N ASP A 34 -4.67 9.67 16.90
CA ASP A 34 -5.51 8.57 16.41
C ASP A 34 -4.85 7.85 15.23
N ILE A 35 -4.24 8.58 14.31
CA ILE A 35 -3.41 8.00 13.24
C ILE A 35 -2.26 7.18 13.84
N ARG A 36 -1.57 7.71 14.86
CA ARG A 36 -0.47 7.02 15.55
C ARG A 36 -0.92 5.68 16.13
N LYS A 37 -2.10 5.62 16.77
CA LYS A 37 -2.65 4.35 17.30
C LYS A 37 -2.80 3.31 16.19
N ARG A 38 -3.34 3.70 15.03
CA ARG A 38 -3.51 2.81 13.88
C ARG A 38 -2.17 2.30 13.34
N VAL A 39 -1.18 3.19 13.24
CA VAL A 39 0.18 2.83 12.81
C VAL A 39 0.85 1.87 13.79
N ILE A 40 0.76 2.12 15.09
CA ILE A 40 1.35 1.25 16.12
C ILE A 40 0.74 -0.15 16.04
N LYS A 41 -0.58 -0.27 15.94
CA LYS A 41 -1.27 -1.56 15.78
C LYS A 41 -0.77 -2.34 14.56
N ALA A 42 -0.61 -1.67 13.43
CA ALA A 42 -0.05 -2.30 12.22
C ALA A 42 1.42 -2.75 12.43
N ARG A 43 2.22 -1.96 13.15
CA ARG A 43 3.61 -2.33 13.49
C ARG A 43 3.66 -3.54 14.43
N GLU A 44 2.78 -3.63 15.41
CA GLU A 44 2.68 -4.80 16.30
C GLU A 44 2.34 -6.07 15.52
N ILE A 45 1.42 -5.98 14.54
CA ILE A 45 1.11 -7.10 13.64
C ILE A 45 2.37 -7.54 12.88
N GLN A 46 3.15 -6.60 12.35
CA GLN A 46 4.40 -6.89 11.64
C GLN A 46 5.45 -7.50 12.57
N THR A 47 5.62 -6.96 13.79
CA THR A 47 6.55 -7.51 14.79
C THR A 47 6.20 -8.95 15.13
N LYS A 48 4.91 -9.28 15.30
CA LYS A 48 4.47 -10.66 15.53
C LYS A 48 4.76 -11.58 14.35
N ARG A 49 4.71 -11.05 13.12
CA ARG A 49 4.90 -11.82 11.88
C ARG A 49 6.38 -12.09 11.56
N TYR A 50 7.26 -11.15 11.88
CA TYR A 50 8.66 -11.18 11.43
C TYR A 50 9.70 -11.16 12.54
N GLY A 51 9.30 -10.89 13.78
CA GLY A 51 10.22 -10.50 14.86
C GLY A 51 10.49 -8.99 14.88
N GLU A 52 11.39 -8.56 15.75
CA GLU A 52 11.67 -7.13 15.96
C GLU A 52 12.25 -6.43 14.73
N ALA A 53 11.96 -5.13 14.62
CA ALA A 53 12.47 -4.18 13.62
C ALA A 53 12.11 -4.41 12.14
N LYS A 54 11.61 -5.59 11.72
CA LYS A 54 11.28 -5.86 10.32
C LYS A 54 9.91 -5.28 9.91
N THR A 55 9.76 -4.94 8.62
CA THR A 55 8.55 -4.33 8.06
C THR A 55 8.13 -5.04 6.77
N ASN A 56 6.90 -4.80 6.32
CA ASN A 56 6.39 -5.35 5.06
C ASN A 56 7.26 -4.97 3.84
N SER A 57 7.85 -3.77 3.82
CA SER A 57 8.70 -3.35 2.68
C SER A 57 9.97 -4.19 2.56
N LYS A 58 10.48 -4.69 3.68
CA LYS A 58 11.69 -5.53 3.80
C LYS A 58 11.44 -7.03 3.63
N MET A 59 10.24 -7.45 3.24
CA MET A 59 9.95 -8.86 2.95
C MET A 59 10.88 -9.43 1.88
N SER A 60 11.40 -10.64 2.12
CA SER A 60 12.03 -11.50 1.12
C SER A 60 10.99 -12.10 0.17
N GLN A 61 11.44 -12.75 -0.91
CA GLN A 61 10.53 -13.44 -1.83
C GLN A 61 9.78 -14.60 -1.16
N GLU A 62 10.44 -15.32 -0.25
CA GLU A 62 9.80 -16.40 0.51
C GLU A 62 8.72 -15.87 1.45
N GLU A 63 9.00 -14.77 2.14
CA GLU A 63 8.03 -14.12 3.03
C GLU A 63 6.84 -13.53 2.26
N LEU A 64 7.08 -13.00 1.06
CA LEU A 64 6.03 -12.49 0.20
C LEU A 64 5.06 -13.61 -0.19
N LYS A 65 5.58 -14.76 -0.62
CA LYS A 65 4.77 -15.96 -0.92
C LYS A 65 4.00 -16.47 0.31
N LYS A 66 4.58 -16.34 1.50
CA LYS A 66 3.97 -16.80 2.75
C LYS A 66 2.88 -15.86 3.30
N TYR A 67 3.09 -14.54 3.22
CA TYR A 67 2.28 -13.55 3.94
C TYR A 67 1.42 -12.65 3.04
N CYS A 68 1.64 -12.68 1.72
CA CYS A 68 0.86 -11.94 0.73
C CYS A 68 0.05 -12.88 -0.17
N ILE A 69 -0.60 -13.87 0.45
CA ILE A 69 -1.50 -14.79 -0.26
C ILE A 69 -2.78 -14.03 -0.63
N ILE A 70 -3.13 -14.09 -1.90
CA ILE A 70 -4.36 -13.54 -2.48
C ILE A 70 -5.06 -14.61 -3.30
N LYS A 71 -6.38 -14.48 -3.47
CA LYS A 71 -7.19 -15.42 -4.25
C LYS A 71 -6.76 -15.43 -5.72
N GLU A 72 -7.02 -16.53 -6.42
CA GLU A 72 -6.69 -16.63 -7.86
C GLU A 72 -7.39 -15.55 -8.71
N GLU A 73 -8.61 -15.18 -8.36
CA GLU A 73 -9.33 -14.07 -8.99
C GLU A 73 -8.68 -12.69 -8.75
N ASP A 74 -7.98 -12.52 -7.63
CA ASP A 74 -7.23 -11.31 -7.28
C ASP A 74 -5.88 -11.26 -7.99
N LYS A 75 -5.23 -12.41 -8.21
CA LYS A 75 -4.01 -12.51 -9.03
C LYS A 75 -4.30 -12.11 -10.47
N ARG A 76 -5.34 -12.69 -11.09
CA ARG A 76 -5.74 -12.37 -12.47
C ARG A 76 -6.09 -10.90 -12.64
N PHE A 77 -6.84 -10.36 -11.68
CA PHE A 77 -7.16 -8.94 -11.66
C PHE A 77 -5.92 -8.06 -11.56
N LEU A 78 -5.00 -8.37 -10.65
CA LEU A 78 -3.80 -7.57 -10.45
C LEU A 78 -2.94 -7.55 -11.72
N ILE A 79 -2.76 -8.70 -12.38
CA ILE A 79 -2.05 -8.79 -13.66
C ILE A 79 -2.73 -7.92 -14.72
N SER A 80 -4.04 -8.09 -14.91
CA SER A 80 -4.80 -7.30 -15.90
C SER A 80 -4.77 -5.80 -15.59
N ALA A 81 -4.83 -5.40 -14.32
CA ALA A 81 -4.74 -4.00 -13.92
C ALA A 81 -3.36 -3.40 -14.23
N LEU A 82 -2.28 -4.14 -13.99
CA LEU A 82 -0.92 -3.68 -14.32
C LEU A 82 -0.74 -3.54 -15.84
N GLU A 83 -1.25 -4.48 -16.63
CA GLU A 83 -1.21 -4.42 -18.10
C GLU A 83 -1.98 -3.21 -18.63
N ASN A 84 -3.23 -3.00 -18.18
CA ASN A 84 -4.07 -1.89 -18.60
C ASN A 84 -3.48 -0.52 -18.24
N LEU A 85 -2.75 -0.45 -17.13
CA LEU A 85 -2.07 0.77 -16.68
C LEU A 85 -0.65 0.91 -17.23
N GLN A 86 -0.20 -0.02 -18.09
CA GLN A 86 1.15 -0.09 -18.64
C GLN A 86 2.24 -0.05 -17.56
N ILE A 87 1.95 -0.65 -16.40
CA ILE A 87 2.89 -0.76 -15.28
C ILE A 87 3.69 -2.04 -15.45
N SER A 88 5.01 -1.92 -15.31
CA SER A 88 5.95 -3.04 -15.37
C SER A 88 5.58 -4.15 -14.37
N ALA A 89 5.70 -5.40 -14.80
CA ALA A 89 5.51 -6.58 -13.94
C ALA A 89 6.42 -6.57 -12.69
N ARG A 90 7.54 -5.82 -12.72
CA ARG A 90 8.44 -5.63 -11.56
C ARG A 90 7.78 -4.92 -10.37
N VAL A 91 6.64 -4.27 -10.61
CA VAL A 91 5.87 -3.57 -9.58
C VAL A 91 4.90 -4.50 -8.86
N TYR A 92 4.63 -5.70 -9.39
CA TYR A 92 3.71 -6.68 -8.82
C TYR A 92 4.00 -6.97 -7.33
N ASP A 93 5.23 -7.35 -7.02
CA ASP A 93 5.64 -7.64 -5.64
C ASP A 93 5.54 -6.40 -4.73
N LYS A 94 5.81 -5.21 -5.29
CA LYS A 94 5.68 -3.95 -4.57
C LYS A 94 4.22 -3.66 -4.22
N ILE A 95 3.29 -3.88 -5.16
CA ILE A 95 1.86 -3.78 -4.90
C ILE A 95 1.45 -4.72 -3.77
N LEU A 96 1.91 -5.97 -3.79
CA LEU A 96 1.59 -6.93 -2.73
C LEU A 96 2.10 -6.46 -1.35
N LYS A 97 3.34 -5.94 -1.27
CA LYS A 97 3.89 -5.39 -0.01
C LYS A 97 3.10 -4.18 0.51
N ILE A 98 2.66 -3.31 -0.40
CA ILE A 98 1.84 -2.13 -0.06
C ILE A 98 0.46 -2.58 0.40
N ALA A 99 -0.20 -3.46 -0.36
CA ALA A 99 -1.50 -4.03 -0.03
C ALA A 99 -1.48 -4.76 1.32
N ARG A 100 -0.38 -5.47 1.63
CA ARG A 100 -0.19 -6.09 2.95
C ARG A 100 -0.19 -5.05 4.07
N THR A 101 0.45 -3.91 3.84
CA THR A 101 0.53 -2.81 4.82
C THR A 101 -0.82 -2.14 5.02
N ILE A 102 -1.57 -1.90 3.94
CA ILE A 102 -2.94 -1.37 4.01
C ILE A 102 -3.84 -2.32 4.82
N ALA A 103 -3.73 -3.61 4.55
CA ALA A 103 -4.48 -4.62 5.28
C ALA A 103 -4.10 -4.69 6.77
N ASP A 104 -2.81 -4.54 7.11
CA ASP A 104 -2.37 -4.45 8.51
C ASP A 104 -2.91 -3.19 9.21
N LEU A 105 -2.99 -2.06 8.50
CA LEU A 105 -3.60 -0.82 9.01
C LEU A 105 -5.12 -0.97 9.23
N ALA A 106 -5.79 -1.76 8.40
CA ALA A 106 -7.19 -2.15 8.59
C ALA A 106 -7.39 -3.23 9.68
N GLY A 107 -6.30 -3.84 10.16
CA GLY A 107 -6.37 -4.97 11.10
C GLY A 107 -6.88 -6.27 10.47
N GLU A 108 -6.81 -6.40 9.15
CA GLU A 108 -7.29 -7.54 8.39
C GLU A 108 -6.17 -8.56 8.16
N LYS A 109 -6.47 -9.85 8.44
CA LYS A 109 -5.50 -10.94 8.27
C LYS A 109 -5.18 -11.20 6.80
N GLU A 110 -6.16 -11.08 5.92
CA GLU A 110 -6.03 -11.39 4.50
C GLU A 110 -5.89 -10.12 3.66
N ILE A 111 -5.22 -10.24 2.51
CA ILE A 111 -5.25 -9.19 1.49
C ILE A 111 -6.47 -9.47 0.61
N ASN A 112 -7.30 -8.46 0.39
CA ASN A 112 -8.48 -8.55 -0.47
C ASN A 112 -8.41 -7.47 -1.57
N ARG A 113 -9.39 -7.50 -2.47
CA ARG A 113 -9.49 -6.60 -3.63
C ARG A 113 -9.36 -5.12 -3.28
N LYS A 114 -9.94 -4.65 -2.16
CA LYS A 114 -9.87 -3.22 -1.77
C LYS A 114 -8.44 -2.79 -1.44
N HIS A 115 -7.67 -3.64 -0.76
CA HIS A 115 -6.26 -3.35 -0.45
C HIS A 115 -5.39 -3.29 -1.71
N LEU A 116 -5.68 -4.16 -2.69
CA LEU A 116 -4.99 -4.17 -3.98
C LEU A 116 -5.31 -2.91 -4.79
N LEU A 117 -6.59 -2.52 -4.86
CA LEU A 117 -7.03 -1.30 -5.54
C LEU A 117 -6.37 -0.05 -4.96
N GLU A 118 -6.35 0.07 -3.63
CA GLU A 118 -5.71 1.19 -2.96
C GLU A 118 -4.18 1.20 -3.21
N ALA A 119 -3.52 0.04 -3.14
CA ALA A 119 -2.10 -0.07 -3.45
C ALA A 119 -1.76 0.34 -4.89
N ILE A 120 -2.59 -0.05 -5.87
CA ILE A 120 -2.45 0.35 -7.27
C ILE A 120 -2.64 1.86 -7.43
N SER A 121 -3.56 2.47 -6.67
CA SER A 121 -3.82 3.91 -6.75
C SER A 121 -2.57 4.74 -6.45
N PHE A 122 -1.70 4.27 -5.55
CA PHE A 122 -0.41 4.91 -5.23
C PHE A 122 0.67 4.74 -6.30
N LYS A 123 0.40 3.98 -7.38
CA LYS A 123 1.28 3.86 -8.55
C LYS A 123 0.76 4.61 -9.75
N LYS A 124 -0.52 4.98 -9.74
CA LYS A 124 -1.14 5.64 -10.87
C LYS A 124 -0.50 7.02 -11.05
N LYS A 125 0.23 7.16 -12.15
CA LYS A 125 0.41 8.46 -12.77
C LYS A 125 -0.87 8.77 -13.53
N MET A 126 -1.48 9.92 -13.25
CA MET A 126 -2.28 10.60 -14.25
C MET A 126 -1.34 11.36 -15.19
#